data_AF-A0A4U2ESI6-F1
#
_entry.id   AF-A0A4U2ESI6-F1
#
_cell.length_a   1.000
_cell.length_b   1.000
_cell.length_c   1.000
_cell.angle_alpha   90.00
_cell.angle_beta   90.00
_cell.angle_gamma   90.00
#
_symmetry.space_group_name_H-M   'P 1'
#
loop_
_entity.id
_entity.type
_entity.pdbx_description
1 polymer ?
#
loop_
_entity_poly.entity_id
_entity_poly.type
_entity_poly.pdbx_seq_one_letter_code
_entity_poly.pdbx_strand_id
1 'polypeptide(L)'
;MSVTTVEHSPVDVPPLENPCPDMPCWSLNREQKERGLTFLERTRKELGERQLKPLRSQREKLKAQFSQSNCSAEQMRLSREINRIDANAKDVLSRWS
;
A
#
# COMPACT_ATOMS: atom_id res chain seq x y z
N MET A 1 -36.63 9.17 2.22
CA MET A 1 -35.53 9.61 1.35
C MET A 1 -34.62 8.42 1.13
N SER A 2 -34.78 7.69 0.02
CA SER A 2 -34.02 6.47 -0.28
C SER A 2 -32.76 6.85 -1.06
N VAL A 3 -31.58 6.54 -0.52
CA VAL A 3 -30.28 6.81 -1.17
C VAL A 3 -29.99 5.66 -2.12
N THR A 4 -30.08 5.91 -3.42
CA THR A 4 -29.66 4.97 -4.47
C THR A 4 -28.14 4.89 -4.51
N THR A 5 -27.58 3.70 -4.24
CA THR A 5 -26.16 3.41 -4.44
C THR A 5 -25.87 3.33 -5.93
N VAL A 6 -25.09 4.27 -6.44
CA VAL A 6 -24.60 4.24 -7.83
C VAL A 6 -23.47 3.23 -7.91
N GLU A 7 -23.74 2.08 -8.53
CA GLU A 7 -22.76 1.08 -8.93
C GLU A 7 -21.69 1.74 -9.81
N HIS A 8 -20.45 1.84 -9.31
CA HIS A 8 -19.30 2.30 -10.10
C HIS A 8 -18.89 1.18 -11.06
N SER A 9 -19.46 1.21 -12.27
CA SER A 9 -19.00 0.37 -13.36
C SER A 9 -17.58 0.82 -13.76
N PRO A 10 -16.59 -0.09 -13.85
CA PRO A 10 -15.23 0.25 -14.26
C PRO A 10 -15.23 0.44 -15.78
N VAL A 11 -15.84 1.54 -16.24
CA VAL A 11 -15.69 1.97 -17.62
C VAL A 11 -14.27 2.49 -17.72
N ASP A 12 -13.48 1.88 -18.60
CA ASP A 12 -12.14 2.33 -18.98
C ASP A 12 -12.30 3.62 -19.81
N VAL A 13 -12.71 4.69 -19.13
CA VAL A 13 -12.90 6.02 -19.73
C VAL A 13 -11.50 6.57 -19.96
N PRO A 14 -11.09 6.82 -21.22
CA PRO A 14 -9.81 7.45 -21.48
C PRO A 14 -9.74 8.76 -20.68
N PRO A 15 -8.60 9.08 -20.04
CA PRO A 15 -8.50 10.28 -19.22
C PRO A 15 -9.03 11.48 -19.99
N LEU A 16 -10.00 12.20 -19.41
CA LEU A 16 -10.51 13.45 -19.98
C LEU A 16 -9.32 14.41 -20.12
N GLU A 17 -8.76 14.46 -21.33
CA GLU A 17 -7.67 15.37 -21.68
C GLU A 17 -8.15 16.81 -21.65
N ASN A 18 -9.43 17.01 -21.97
CA ASN A 18 -10.04 18.32 -22.02
C ASN A 18 -10.31 18.87 -20.61
N PRO A 19 -9.96 20.14 -20.37
CA PRO A 19 -10.31 20.82 -19.14
C PRO A 19 -11.83 20.85 -18.95
N CYS A 20 -12.30 20.91 -17.70
CA CYS A 20 -13.72 21.07 -17.44
C CYS A 20 -14.22 22.34 -18.16
N PRO A 21 -15.20 22.23 -19.08
CA PRO A 21 -15.56 23.33 -19.99
C PRO A 21 -16.03 24.58 -19.25
N ASP A 22 -16.58 24.40 -18.05
CA ASP A 22 -17.11 25.49 -17.23
C ASP A 22 -16.02 26.22 -16.40
N MET A 23 -14.84 25.60 -16.23
CA MET A 23 -13.78 26.07 -15.31
C MET A 23 -12.35 25.86 -15.88
N PRO A 24 -12.02 26.39 -17.09
CA PRO A 24 -10.73 26.15 -17.73
C PRO A 24 -9.54 26.72 -16.94
N CYS A 25 -9.70 27.86 -16.26
CA CYS A 25 -8.66 28.44 -15.41
C CYS A 25 -8.38 27.66 -14.11
N TRP A 26 -9.20 26.66 -13.78
CA TRP A 26 -9.04 25.79 -12.60
C TRP A 26 -8.68 24.35 -12.95
N SER A 27 -8.55 24.06 -14.24
CA SER A 27 -8.22 22.72 -14.74
C SER A 27 -6.71 22.51 -14.79
N LEU A 28 -6.24 21.33 -14.40
CA LEU A 28 -4.84 20.96 -14.55
C LEU A 28 -4.52 20.69 -16.03
N ASN A 29 -3.43 21.25 -16.52
CA ASN A 29 -2.89 20.89 -17.83
C ASN A 29 -2.25 19.49 -17.79
N ARG A 30 -1.92 18.94 -18.96
CA ARG A 30 -1.35 17.59 -19.09
C ARG A 30 -0.07 17.41 -18.26
N GLU A 31 0.86 18.36 -18.34
CA GLU A 31 2.13 18.30 -17.60
C GLU A 31 1.90 18.28 -16.08
N GLN A 32 0.96 19.09 -15.58
CA GLN A 32 0.59 19.12 -14.16
C GLN A 32 -0.05 17.79 -13.72
N LYS A 33 -0.90 17.19 -14.56
CA LYS A 33 -1.48 15.86 -14.30
C LYS A 33 -0.39 14.80 -14.22
N GLU A 34 0.53 14.77 -15.18
CA GLU A 34 1.67 13.82 -15.21
C GLU A 34 2.58 13.99 -13.98
N ARG A 35 2.90 15.24 -13.60
CA ARG A 35 3.63 15.54 -12.35
C ARG A 35 2.87 15.08 -11.11
N GLY A 36 1.56 15.28 -11.06
CA GLY A 36 0.72 14.83 -9.96
C GLY A 36 0.74 13.31 -9.82
N LEU A 37 0.55 12.58 -10.93
CA LEU A 37 0.56 11.12 -10.93
C LEU A 37 1.91 10.54 -10.49
N THR A 38 3.02 11.08 -10.99
CA THR A 38 4.36 10.65 -10.56
C THR A 38 4.61 10.91 -9.07
N PHE A 39 4.12 12.03 -8.53
CA PHE A 39 4.21 12.31 -7.10
C PHE A 39 3.35 11.36 -6.26
N LEU A 40 2.14 11.02 -6.74
CA LEU A 40 1.27 10.05 -6.07
C LEU A 40 1.90 8.66 -6.04
N GLU A 41 2.47 8.18 -7.15
CA GLU A 41 3.19 6.90 -7.20
C GLU A 41 4.36 6.86 -6.22
N ARG A 42 5.16 7.93 -6.18
CA ARG A 42 6.27 8.05 -5.22
C ARG A 42 5.76 8.00 -3.79
N THR A 43 4.68 8.72 -3.49
CA THR A 43 4.09 8.78 -2.15
C THR A 43 3.54 7.40 -1.73
N ARG A 44 2.87 6.67 -2.63
CA ARG A 44 2.41 5.29 -2.36
C ARG A 44 3.57 4.37 -1.99
N LYS A 45 4.68 4.43 -2.75
CA LYS A 45 5.90 3.67 -2.44
C LYS A 45 6.49 4.04 -1.08
N GLU A 46 6.58 5.34 -0.79
CA GLU A 46 7.11 5.82 0.48
C GLU A 46 6.27 5.38 1.68
N LEU A 47 4.94 5.48 1.58
CA LEU A 47 4.02 5.02 2.63
C LEU A 47 4.09 3.50 2.84
N GLY A 48 4.16 2.73 1.74
CA GLY A 48 4.35 1.29 1.81
C GLY A 48 5.66 0.92 2.51
N GLU A 49 6.77 1.55 2.13
CA GLU A 49 8.07 1.26 2.73
C GLU A 49 8.15 1.68 4.20
N ARG A 50 7.52 2.80 4.60
CA ARG A 50 7.41 3.21 6.02
C ARG A 50 6.73 2.15 6.88
N GLN A 51 5.76 1.42 6.33
CA GLN A 51 5.08 0.33 7.04
C GLN A 51 5.86 -0.99 6.99
N LEU A 52 6.54 -1.29 5.88
CA LEU A 52 7.32 -2.53 5.73
C LEU A 52 8.61 -2.52 6.54
N LYS A 53 9.28 -1.38 6.68
CA LYS A 53 10.55 -1.24 7.41
C LYS A 53 10.50 -1.77 8.86
N PRO A 54 9.51 -1.40 9.71
CA PRO A 54 9.42 -1.96 11.06
C PRO A 54 9.14 -3.47 11.05
N LEU A 55 8.30 -3.96 10.14
CA LEU A 55 8.00 -5.39 10.01
C LEU A 55 9.25 -6.21 9.66
N ARG A 56 10.06 -5.76 8.70
CA ARG A 56 11.35 -6.40 8.35
C ARG A 56 12.28 -6.42 9.57
N SER A 57 12.40 -5.30 10.27
CA SER A 57 13.25 -5.19 11.47
C SER A 57 12.80 -6.14 12.59
N GLN A 58 11.49 -6.24 12.83
CA GLN A 58 10.93 -7.14 13.84
C GLN A 58 11.12 -8.61 13.45
N ARG A 59 10.94 -8.94 12.18
CA ARG A 59 11.18 -10.28 11.64
C ARG A 59 12.61 -10.73 11.86
N GLU A 60 13.61 -9.90 11.54
CA GLU A 60 15.02 -10.24 11.73
C GLU A 60 15.35 -10.46 13.22
N LYS A 61 14.77 -9.68 14.13
CA LYS A 61 14.90 -9.91 15.58
C LYS A 61 14.34 -11.27 16.00
N LEU A 62 13.14 -11.63 15.53
CA LEU A 62 12.53 -12.93 15.86
C LEU A 62 13.29 -14.10 15.25
N LYS A 63 13.84 -13.93 14.05
CA LYS A 63 14.71 -14.93 13.41
C LYS A 63 15.99 -15.15 14.21
N ALA A 64 16.63 -14.08 14.66
CA ALA A 64 17.80 -14.17 15.52
C ALA A 64 17.47 -14.93 16.82
N GLN A 65 16.35 -14.59 17.48
CA GLN A 65 15.88 -15.32 18.66
C GLN A 65 15.59 -16.79 18.36
N PHE A 66 14.97 -17.09 17.21
CA PHE A 66 14.67 -18.46 16.81
C PHE A 66 15.95 -19.28 16.65
N SER A 67 16.99 -18.69 16.03
CA SER A 67 18.28 -19.34 15.85
C SER A 67 19.07 -19.56 17.15
N GLN A 68 18.80 -18.77 18.18
CA GLN A 68 19.46 -18.84 19.49
C GLN A 68 18.72 -19.71 20.50
N SER A 69 17.43 -19.98 20.28
CA SER A 69 16.63 -20.78 21.21
C SER A 69 16.91 -22.27 21.03
N ASN A 70 17.17 -22.95 22.14
CA ASN A 70 17.32 -24.41 22.20
C ASN A 70 16.03 -25.11 22.65
N CYS A 71 14.94 -24.35 22.88
CA CYS A 71 13.67 -24.87 23.35
C CYS A 71 12.69 -25.02 22.18
N SER A 72 12.23 -26.25 21.92
CA SER A 72 11.27 -26.55 20.84
C SER A 72 9.96 -25.75 20.97
N ALA A 73 9.45 -25.61 22.19
CA ALA A 73 8.23 -24.83 22.44
C ALA A 73 8.42 -23.33 22.11
N GLU A 74 9.58 -22.78 22.44
CA GLU A 74 9.91 -21.38 22.13
C GLU A 74 10.14 -21.18 20.63
N GLN A 75 10.87 -22.07 19.97
CA GLN A 75 11.02 -22.06 18.52
C GLN A 75 9.65 -22.11 17.81
N MET A 76 8.73 -22.97 18.26
CA MET A 76 7.36 -23.01 17.71
C MET A 76 6.61 -21.69 17.91
N ARG A 77 6.73 -21.06 19.09
CA ARG A 77 6.14 -19.74 19.36
C ARG A 77 6.70 -18.67 18.41
N LEU A 78 8.01 -18.62 18.27
CA LEU A 78 8.72 -17.66 17.42
C LEU A 78 8.37 -17.85 15.93
N SER A 79 8.28 -19.10 15.47
CA SER A 79 7.87 -19.43 14.10
C SER A 79 6.46 -18.92 13.78
N ARG A 80 5.50 -19.11 14.70
CA ARG A 80 4.13 -18.57 14.55
C ARG A 80 4.13 -17.06 14.45
N GLU A 81 4.95 -16.39 15.25
CA GLU A 81 5.04 -14.93 15.24
C GLU A 81 5.69 -14.40 13.95
N ILE A 82 6.75 -15.05 13.46
CA ILE A 82 7.35 -14.74 12.16
C ILE A 82 6.30 -14.88 11.04
N ASN A 83 5.51 -15.95 11.04
CA ASN A 83 4.47 -16.17 10.04
C ASN A 83 3.39 -15.07 10.07
N ARG A 84 3.04 -14.56 11.26
CA ARG A 84 2.10 -13.42 11.38
C ARG A 84 2.68 -12.15 10.79
N ILE A 85 3.96 -11.86 11.04
CA ILE A 85 4.64 -10.70 10.44
C ILE A 85 4.70 -10.83 8.93
N ASP A 86 5.01 -12.03 8.42
CA ASP A 86 5.08 -12.30 6.98
C ASP A 86 3.71 -12.15 6.31
N ALA A 87 2.62 -12.54 6.99
CA ALA A 87 1.26 -12.29 6.51
C ALA A 87 0.93 -10.78 6.48
N ASN A 88 1.22 -10.05 7.56
CA ASN A 88 1.01 -8.60 7.62
C ASN A 88 1.83 -7.87 6.54
N ALA A 89 3.07 -8.28 6.31
CA ALA A 89 3.90 -7.72 5.24
C ALA A 89 3.30 -7.94 3.85
N LYS A 90 2.68 -9.11 3.59
CA LYS A 90 1.94 -9.37 2.34
C LYS A 90 0.71 -8.47 2.20
N ASP A 91 -0.03 -8.24 3.28
CA ASP A 91 -1.20 -7.35 3.26
C ASP A 91 -0.81 -5.90 2.97
N VAL A 92 0.27 -5.44 3.61
CA VAL A 92 0.85 -4.11 3.34
C VAL A 92 1.30 -4.02 1.88
N LEU A 93 1.99 -5.03 1.35
CA LEU A 93 2.39 -5.05 -0.05
C LEU A 93 1.18 -4.96 -0.98
N SER A 94 0.16 -5.79 -0.77
CA SER A 94 -1.08 -5.82 -1.56
C SER A 94 -1.81 -4.46 -1.58
N ARG A 95 -1.82 -3.74 -0.44
CA ARG A 95 -2.46 -2.43 -0.34
C ARG A 95 -1.72 -1.32 -1.10
N TRP A 96 -0.39 -1.40 -1.16
CA TRP A 96 0.45 -0.35 -1.72
C TRP A 96 1.05 -0.69 -3.10
N SER A 97 0.86 -1.92 -3.59
CA SER A 97 1.18 -2.37 -4.94
C SER A 97 0.26 -1.78 -6.00
#